data_AF-A0A1N7N1E8-F1
#
_entry.id   AF-A0A1N7N1E8-F1
#
_cell.length_a   1.000
_cell.length_b   1.000
_cell.length_c   1.000
_cell.angle_alpha   90.00
_cell.angle_beta   90.00
_cell.angle_gamma   90.00
#
_symmetry.space_group_name_H-M   'P 1'
#
loop_
_entity.id
_entity.type
_entity.pdbx_description
1 polymer ?
#
loop_
_entity_poly.entity_id
_entity_poly.type
_entity_poly.pdbx_seq_one_letter_code
_entity_poly.pdbx_strand_id
1 'polypeptide(L)'
;MTTMIHPAALKYYRDEKRWTQEQLADATKGKNRVSLPTIKRIERTKSAFHRAEDRVAEGLAKALGVTADALSKPPNNQAEREASLKQFGYRPLRTMVDAETALAFNMVQQIYGIPVHSQIVMAPLFAALLAEGSLSWRRERVAEIEEAADRLMSLGGGHFAFANSAYLAQEGADQERRCIEKRDLFGRDIPDGVYDFGYDPSRNNPFADFLKHFASKVGAETVSFDGLWSTSSWKTSEGMPEYRIGSEMISDLTGDDPDAEYALLRGYAKVKDIPTDLLGEDHLDDRISWIVGRIPEAELEKRRSERAARLSLTDDLDLDSLLAMLGTDDAKENDDE
;
A
#
# COMPACT_ATOMS: atom_id res chain seq x y z
N MET A 1 1.73 47.09 29.72
CA MET A 1 2.87 46.32 30.25
C MET A 1 3.66 45.82 29.04
N THR A 2 4.69 45.00 29.22
CA THR A 2 5.46 44.44 28.08
C THR A 2 5.43 42.93 28.16
N THR A 3 5.08 42.29 27.06
CA THR A 3 5.02 40.84 26.92
C THR A 3 6.21 40.35 26.10
N MET A 4 6.82 39.24 26.51
CA MET A 4 7.91 38.60 25.78
C MET A 4 7.34 37.70 24.68
N ILE A 5 7.83 37.85 23.46
CA ILE A 5 7.46 37.00 22.31
C ILE A 5 8.70 36.21 21.90
N HIS A 6 8.56 34.89 21.73
CA HIS A 6 9.62 34.05 21.20
C HIS A 6 9.61 34.10 19.66
N PRO A 7 10.67 34.60 18.99
CA PRO A 7 10.68 34.77 17.52
C PRO A 7 10.36 33.49 16.75
N ALA A 8 10.89 32.34 17.19
CA ALA A 8 10.64 31.06 16.54
C ALA A 8 9.19 30.58 16.69
N ALA A 9 8.50 30.97 17.78
CA ALA A 9 7.10 30.59 18.00
C ALA A 9 6.19 31.39 17.06
N LEU A 10 6.46 32.69 16.92
CA LEU A 10 5.74 33.54 15.96
C LEU A 10 5.86 32.98 14.53
N LYS A 11 7.09 32.62 14.12
CA LYS A 11 7.35 32.03 12.81
C LYS A 11 6.64 30.68 12.66
N TYR A 12 6.72 29.80 13.67
CA TYR A 12 6.09 28.48 13.67
C TYR A 12 4.57 28.56 13.45
N TYR A 13 3.86 29.35 14.26
CA TYR A 13 2.40 29.46 14.14
C TYR A 13 1.96 30.18 12.86
N ARG A 14 2.79 31.08 12.31
CA ARG A 14 2.56 31.67 10.99
C ARG A 14 2.68 30.62 9.88
N ASP A 15 3.76 29.82 9.91
CA ASP A 15 4.03 28.78 8.92
C ASP A 15 2.98 27.64 9.00
N GLU A 16 2.47 27.31 10.20
CA GLU A 16 1.37 26.36 10.40
C GLU A 16 0.09 26.77 9.65
N LYS A 17 -0.21 28.06 9.61
CA LYS A 17 -1.33 28.61 8.82
C LYS A 17 -0.97 28.85 7.34
N ARG A 18 0.26 28.56 6.93
CA ARG A 18 0.80 28.87 5.59
C ARG A 18 0.65 30.35 5.21
N TRP A 19 0.72 31.24 6.19
CA TRP A 19 0.57 32.67 5.95
C TRP A 19 1.89 33.34 5.64
N THR A 20 1.90 34.31 4.72
CA THR A 20 3.03 35.23 4.58
C THR A 20 3.05 36.23 5.73
N GLN A 21 4.19 36.92 5.93
CA GLN A 21 4.27 37.99 6.93
C GLN A 21 3.29 39.15 6.63
N GLU A 22 2.97 39.37 5.35
CA GLU A 22 1.98 40.34 4.88
C GLU A 22 0.57 39.90 5.26
N GLN A 23 0.22 38.65 5.00
CA GLN A 23 -1.07 38.08 5.41
C GLN A 23 -1.26 38.11 6.93
N LEU A 24 -0.19 37.89 7.71
CA LEU A 24 -0.25 38.03 9.17
C LEU A 24 -0.47 39.50 9.59
N ALA A 25 0.19 40.45 8.94
CA ALA A 25 -0.03 41.88 9.19
C ALA A 25 -1.47 42.29 8.90
N ASP A 26 -2.03 41.85 7.78
CA ASP A 26 -3.40 42.14 7.35
C ASP A 26 -4.47 41.48 8.24
N ALA A 27 -4.14 40.31 8.82
CA ALA A 27 -4.99 39.63 9.80
C ALA A 27 -5.08 40.38 11.14
N THR A 28 -4.07 41.18 11.49
CA THR A 28 -4.12 42.05 12.69
C THR A 28 -4.95 43.32 12.41
N LYS A 29 -6.26 43.27 12.65
CA LYS A 29 -7.17 44.40 12.40
C LYS A 29 -7.50 45.23 13.65
N GLY A 30 -7.92 46.47 13.44
CA GLY A 30 -8.48 47.35 14.47
C GLY A 30 -7.46 47.89 15.48
N LYS A 31 -7.86 47.97 16.75
CA LYS A 31 -7.02 48.53 17.84
C LYS A 31 -5.75 47.73 18.11
N ASN A 32 -5.57 46.53 17.56
CA ASN A 32 -4.37 45.71 17.76
C ASN A 32 -3.61 45.47 16.44
N ARG A 33 -3.72 46.40 15.48
CA ARG A 33 -2.98 46.32 14.21
C ARG A 33 -1.47 46.33 14.45
N VAL A 34 -0.79 45.34 13.85
CA VAL A 34 0.67 45.20 13.87
C VAL A 34 1.20 45.40 12.47
N SER A 35 2.20 46.27 12.32
CA SER A 35 2.76 46.58 11.02
C SER A 35 3.73 45.48 10.55
N LEU A 36 3.80 45.28 9.23
CA LEU A 36 4.73 44.34 8.60
C LEU A 36 6.21 44.53 9.04
N PRO A 37 6.73 45.76 9.17
CA PRO A 37 8.09 45.97 9.68
C PRO A 37 8.30 45.44 11.10
N THR A 38 7.26 45.50 11.95
CA THR A 38 7.31 44.98 13.32
C THR A 38 7.35 43.46 13.33
N ILE A 39 6.52 42.79 12.51
CA ILE A 39 6.55 41.33 12.36
C ILE A 39 7.92 40.87 11.85
N LYS A 40 8.43 41.50 10.78
CA LYS A 40 9.78 41.23 10.24
C LYS A 40 10.86 41.38 11.30
N ARG A 41 10.76 42.39 12.16
CA ARG A 41 11.72 42.66 13.23
C ARG A 41 11.65 41.59 14.31
N ILE A 42 10.45 41.19 14.74
CA ILE A 42 10.27 40.13 15.74
C ILE A 42 10.85 38.81 15.22
N GLU A 43 10.49 38.39 14.01
CA GLU A 43 10.97 37.12 13.43
C GLU A 43 12.48 37.10 13.13
N ARG A 44 13.09 38.26 12.81
CA ARG A 44 14.53 38.37 12.54
C ARG A 44 15.39 38.58 13.79
N THR A 45 14.76 38.74 14.95
CA THR A 45 15.47 38.97 16.20
C THR A 45 16.30 37.73 16.56
N LYS A 46 17.61 37.90 16.76
CA LYS A 46 18.54 36.81 17.13
C LYS A 46 18.52 36.46 18.63
N SER A 47 17.89 37.29 19.47
CA SER A 47 17.69 36.97 20.89
C SER A 47 16.57 35.95 21.08
N ALA A 48 16.65 35.19 22.18
CA ALA A 48 15.65 34.18 22.53
C ALA A 48 14.23 34.78 22.67
N PHE A 49 14.13 36.06 23.04
CA PHE A 49 12.87 36.77 23.19
C PHE A 49 12.94 38.17 22.58
N HIS A 50 11.81 38.64 22.07
CA HIS A 50 11.56 40.01 21.66
C HIS A 50 10.56 40.65 22.63
N ARG A 51 10.91 41.82 23.17
CA ARG A 51 10.03 42.54 24.09
C ARG A 51 9.05 43.38 23.30
N ALA A 52 7.77 43.01 23.33
CA ALA A 52 6.70 43.72 22.63
C ALA A 52 5.73 44.38 23.62
N GLU A 53 5.03 45.41 23.17
CA GLU A 53 3.87 45.94 23.89
C GLU A 53 2.77 44.88 23.94
N ASP A 54 2.00 44.81 25.03
CA ASP A 54 0.96 43.77 25.18
C ASP A 54 -0.07 43.83 24.04
N ARG A 55 -0.41 45.04 23.57
CA ARG A 55 -1.26 45.26 22.40
C ARG A 55 -0.76 44.51 21.16
N VAL A 56 0.56 44.47 20.95
CA VAL A 56 1.19 43.79 19.81
C VAL A 56 1.14 42.27 20.03
N ALA A 57 1.47 41.80 21.24
CA ALA A 57 1.41 40.39 21.59
C ALA A 57 -0.03 39.83 21.47
N GLU A 58 -1.03 40.55 21.98
CA GLU A 58 -2.45 40.20 21.86
C GLU A 58 -2.94 40.24 20.41
N GLY A 59 -2.50 41.23 19.62
CA GLY A 59 -2.83 41.32 18.20
C GLY A 59 -2.35 40.11 17.41
N LEU A 60 -1.10 39.71 17.62
CA LEU A 60 -0.49 38.53 16.98
C LEU A 60 -1.13 37.24 17.48
N ALA A 61 -1.32 37.11 18.79
CA ALA A 61 -1.96 35.94 19.41
C ALA A 61 -3.36 35.71 18.84
N LYS A 62 -4.17 36.77 18.78
CA LYS A 62 -5.53 36.73 18.23
C LYS A 62 -5.55 36.38 16.74
N ALA A 63 -4.66 36.95 15.93
CA ALA A 63 -4.58 36.64 14.50
C ALA A 63 -4.17 35.16 14.26
N LEU A 64 -3.24 34.66 15.06
CA LEU A 64 -2.75 33.29 14.98
C LEU A 64 -3.68 32.27 15.68
N GLY A 65 -4.66 32.73 16.46
CA GLY A 65 -5.59 31.85 17.18
C GLY A 65 -4.94 31.14 18.38
N VAL A 66 -3.88 31.72 18.94
CA VAL A 66 -3.13 31.19 20.09
C VAL A 66 -3.22 32.18 21.26
N THR A 67 -2.81 31.76 22.45
CA THR A 67 -2.72 32.66 23.61
C THR A 67 -1.41 33.46 23.57
N ALA A 68 -1.38 34.63 24.23
CA ALA A 68 -0.14 35.41 24.37
C ALA A 68 0.96 34.63 25.12
N ASP A 69 0.57 33.76 26.06
CA ASP A 69 1.47 32.82 26.75
C ASP A 69 2.10 31.80 25.78
N ALA A 70 1.32 31.27 24.83
CA ALA A 70 1.85 30.35 23.81
C ALA A 70 2.85 31.01 22.85
N LEU A 71 2.71 32.31 22.57
CA LEU A 71 3.70 33.08 21.80
C LEU A 71 4.97 33.40 22.60
N SER A 72 4.90 33.35 23.94
CA SER A 72 6.03 33.63 24.82
C SER A 72 6.94 32.43 25.05
N LYS A 73 6.49 31.22 24.70
CA LYS A 73 7.24 29.97 24.84
C LYS A 73 7.81 29.54 23.49
N PRO A 74 8.94 28.81 23.45
CA PRO A 74 9.42 28.20 22.21
C PRO A 74 8.32 27.30 21.59
N PRO A 75 8.26 27.15 20.26
CA PRO A 75 7.26 26.29 19.63
C PRO A 75 7.41 24.87 20.18
N ASN A 76 6.28 24.26 20.60
CA ASN A 76 6.24 22.95 21.24
C ASN A 76 7.14 21.99 20.46
N ASN A 77 8.18 21.51 21.14
CA ASN A 77 9.11 20.60 20.51
C ASN A 77 8.33 19.34 20.15
N GLN A 78 8.62 18.68 19.01
CA GLN A 78 7.93 17.44 18.64
C GLN A 78 7.97 16.40 19.78
N ALA A 79 9.02 16.46 20.61
CA ALA A 79 9.17 15.73 21.86
C ALA A 79 8.09 16.03 22.94
N GLU A 80 7.63 17.27 23.08
CA GLU A 80 6.57 17.65 24.03
C GLU A 80 5.20 17.21 23.53
N ARG A 81 4.96 17.28 22.21
CA ARG A 81 3.75 16.71 21.58
C ARG A 81 3.71 15.20 21.75
N GLU A 82 4.82 14.51 21.50
CA GLU A 82 4.95 13.07 21.77
C GLU A 82 4.81 12.74 23.26
N ALA A 83 5.35 13.55 24.16
CA ALA A 83 5.21 13.36 25.60
C ALA A 83 3.75 13.50 26.05
N SER A 84 3.03 14.50 25.54
CA SER A 84 1.60 14.68 25.79
C SER A 84 0.78 13.50 25.26
N LEU A 85 1.02 13.07 24.02
CA LEU A 85 0.34 11.91 23.43
C LEU A 85 0.63 10.61 24.22
N LYS A 86 1.86 10.44 24.73
CA LYS A 86 2.23 9.29 25.56
C LYS A 86 1.44 9.21 26.87
N GLN A 87 1.04 10.35 27.45
CA GLN A 87 0.20 10.39 28.66
C GLN A 87 -1.19 9.81 28.39
N PHE A 88 -1.71 9.96 27.18
CA PHE A 88 -2.97 9.35 26.73
C PHE A 88 -2.79 7.94 26.16
N GLY A 89 -1.63 7.32 26.37
CA GLY A 89 -1.36 5.94 25.93
C GLY A 89 -0.92 5.80 24.47
N TYR A 90 -0.94 6.87 23.67
CA TYR A 90 -0.46 6.80 22.29
C TYR A 90 1.04 6.51 22.23
N ARG A 91 1.44 5.72 21.23
CA ARG A 91 2.83 5.39 20.93
C ARG A 91 3.08 5.61 19.44
N PRO A 92 4.25 6.15 19.04
CA PRO A 92 4.57 6.30 17.64
C PRO A 92 4.81 4.93 17.01
N LEU A 93 4.16 4.65 15.89
CA LEU A 93 4.48 3.52 15.02
C LEU A 93 5.55 3.98 14.02
N ARG A 94 6.79 3.53 14.19
CA ARG A 94 7.89 3.87 13.28
C ARG A 94 8.10 2.71 12.32
N THR A 95 7.58 2.87 11.11
CA THR A 95 7.83 1.94 10.01
C THR A 95 7.89 2.70 8.70
N MET A 96 8.64 2.17 7.75
CA MET A 96 8.60 2.61 6.36
C MET A 96 7.65 1.70 5.62
N VAL A 97 6.71 2.29 4.88
CA VAL A 97 5.88 1.59 3.92
C VAL A 97 6.37 1.94 2.52
N ASP A 98 6.44 0.95 1.64
CA ASP A 98 6.68 1.20 0.24
C ASP A 98 5.52 2.01 -0.39
N ALA A 99 5.78 2.53 -1.58
CA ALA A 99 4.84 3.40 -2.26
C ALA A 99 3.56 2.68 -2.69
N GLU A 100 3.63 1.38 -3.00
CA GLU A 100 2.48 0.57 -3.40
C GLU A 100 1.54 0.34 -2.22
N THR A 101 2.08 0.00 -1.05
CA THR A 101 1.35 -0.10 0.21
C THR A 101 0.74 1.25 0.59
N ALA A 102 1.48 2.35 0.43
CA ALA A 102 0.95 3.69 0.65
C ALA A 102 -0.19 4.04 -0.31
N LEU A 103 -0.11 3.63 -1.58
CA LEU A 103 -1.17 3.77 -2.56
C LEU A 103 -2.39 2.94 -2.15
N ALA A 104 -2.20 1.69 -1.73
CA ALA A 104 -3.28 0.81 -1.25
C ALA A 104 -4.05 1.44 -0.08
N PHE A 105 -3.38 2.02 0.91
CA PHE A 105 -4.03 2.78 1.99
C PHE A 105 -4.91 3.93 1.46
N ASN A 106 -4.43 4.67 0.46
CA ASN A 106 -5.20 5.75 -0.16
C ASN A 106 -6.39 5.19 -0.96
N MET A 107 -6.23 4.08 -1.68
CA MET A 107 -7.31 3.44 -2.44
C MET A 107 -8.41 2.94 -1.51
N VAL A 108 -8.07 2.28 -0.41
CA VAL A 108 -9.05 1.87 0.61
C VAL A 108 -9.79 3.10 1.18
N GLN A 109 -9.09 4.22 1.40
CA GLN A 109 -9.72 5.44 1.86
C GLN A 109 -10.68 6.03 0.82
N GLN A 110 -10.32 6.02 -0.46
CA GLN A 110 -11.17 6.54 -1.54
C GLN A 110 -12.40 5.67 -1.78
N ILE A 111 -12.20 4.35 -1.84
CA ILE A 111 -13.27 3.38 -2.15
C ILE A 111 -14.24 3.22 -0.97
N TYR A 112 -13.71 3.07 0.25
CA TYR A 112 -14.52 2.72 1.42
C TYR A 112 -14.69 3.86 2.44
N GLY A 113 -14.05 5.03 2.22
CA GLY A 113 -14.11 6.15 3.15
C GLY A 113 -13.35 5.93 4.46
N ILE A 114 -12.54 4.87 4.58
CA ILE A 114 -11.85 4.49 5.81
C ILE A 114 -10.50 5.22 5.91
N PRO A 115 -10.30 6.11 6.90
CA PRO A 115 -9.04 6.84 7.03
C PRO A 115 -7.86 5.91 7.31
N VAL A 116 -6.66 6.24 6.80
CA VAL A 116 -5.42 5.46 7.00
C VAL A 116 -5.16 5.13 8.47
N HIS A 117 -5.39 6.08 9.38
CA HIS A 117 -5.25 5.84 10.82
C HIS A 117 -6.15 4.69 11.30
N SER A 118 -7.42 4.65 10.89
CA SER A 118 -8.34 3.58 11.24
C SER A 118 -7.92 2.25 10.63
N GLN A 119 -7.40 2.25 9.39
CA GLN A 119 -6.87 1.05 8.76
C GLN A 119 -5.71 0.46 9.58
N ILE A 120 -4.77 1.30 10.04
CA ILE A 120 -3.65 0.87 10.90
C ILE A 120 -4.15 0.32 12.25
N VAL A 121 -5.16 0.96 12.86
CA VAL A 121 -5.74 0.50 14.13
C VAL A 121 -6.46 -0.85 13.97
N MET A 122 -7.14 -1.06 12.85
CA MET A 122 -7.86 -2.31 12.57
C MET A 122 -6.95 -3.44 12.08
N ALA A 123 -5.77 -3.13 11.53
CA ALA A 123 -4.89 -4.12 10.91
C ALA A 123 -4.57 -5.32 11.81
N PRO A 124 -4.24 -5.19 13.11
CA PRO A 124 -3.99 -6.36 13.97
C PRO A 124 -5.22 -7.26 14.15
N LEU A 125 -6.41 -6.67 14.26
CA LEU A 125 -7.67 -7.42 14.38
C LEU A 125 -7.97 -8.18 13.08
N PHE A 126 -7.87 -7.50 11.93
CA PHE A 126 -8.09 -8.13 10.63
C PHE A 126 -7.06 -9.21 10.34
N ALA A 127 -5.78 -8.99 10.66
CA ALA A 127 -4.74 -9.99 10.52
C ALA A 127 -5.04 -11.24 11.37
N ALA A 128 -5.46 -11.07 12.62
CA ALA A 128 -5.82 -12.21 13.49
C ALA A 128 -7.05 -12.97 12.96
N LEU A 129 -8.09 -12.26 12.51
CA LEU A 129 -9.29 -12.89 11.95
C LEU A 129 -9.01 -13.64 10.64
N LEU A 130 -8.22 -13.04 9.74
CA LEU A 130 -7.82 -13.67 8.48
C LEU A 130 -6.90 -14.87 8.73
N ALA A 131 -5.98 -14.78 9.69
CA ALA A 131 -5.12 -15.89 10.11
C ALA A 131 -5.95 -17.08 10.60
N GLU A 132 -6.88 -16.87 11.55
CA GLU A 132 -7.76 -17.93 12.05
C GLU A 132 -8.70 -18.45 10.96
N GLY A 133 -9.20 -17.58 10.08
CA GLY A 133 -9.98 -17.96 8.90
C GLY A 133 -9.20 -18.88 7.95
N SER A 134 -7.95 -18.56 7.67
CA SER A 134 -7.05 -19.38 6.85
C SER A 134 -6.81 -20.74 7.47
N LEU A 135 -6.49 -20.78 8.78
CA LEU A 135 -6.29 -22.04 9.49
C LEU A 135 -7.57 -22.90 9.50
N SER A 136 -8.74 -22.30 9.70
CA SER A 136 -10.02 -23.00 9.64
C SER A 136 -10.29 -23.59 8.26
N TRP A 137 -10.11 -22.78 7.21
CA TRP A 137 -10.28 -23.21 5.83
C TRP A 137 -9.35 -24.37 5.45
N ARG A 138 -8.08 -24.30 5.89
CA ARG A 138 -7.11 -25.39 5.70
C ARG A 138 -7.51 -26.67 6.45
N ARG A 139 -8.05 -26.59 7.67
CA ARG A 139 -8.57 -27.77 8.39
C ARG A 139 -9.70 -28.46 7.63
N GLU A 140 -10.64 -27.69 7.10
CA GLU A 140 -11.72 -28.23 6.27
C GLU A 140 -11.14 -28.93 5.04
N ARG A 141 -10.16 -28.31 4.37
CA ARG A 141 -9.51 -28.89 3.20
C ARG A 141 -8.74 -30.17 3.49
N VAL A 142 -8.02 -30.23 4.61
CA VAL A 142 -7.33 -31.44 5.07
C VAL A 142 -8.34 -32.57 5.29
N ALA A 143 -9.47 -32.29 5.96
CA ALA A 143 -10.50 -33.30 6.19
C ALA A 143 -11.11 -33.84 4.87
N GLU A 144 -11.36 -32.96 3.90
CA GLU A 144 -11.83 -33.34 2.56
C GLU A 144 -10.82 -34.27 1.84
N ILE A 145 -9.52 -33.95 1.94
CA ILE A 145 -8.45 -34.73 1.32
C ILE A 145 -8.35 -36.12 1.96
N GLU A 146 -8.41 -36.19 3.30
CA GLU A 146 -8.35 -37.47 4.03
C GLU A 146 -9.53 -38.37 3.67
N GLU A 147 -10.75 -37.84 3.63
CA GLU A 147 -11.94 -38.60 3.23
C GLU A 147 -11.82 -39.08 1.77
N ALA A 148 -11.30 -38.24 0.87
CA ALA A 148 -11.07 -38.63 -0.52
C ALA A 148 -9.99 -39.73 -0.65
N ALA A 149 -8.91 -39.64 0.12
CA ALA A 149 -7.84 -40.62 0.14
C ALA A 149 -8.33 -41.97 0.68
N ASP A 150 -9.09 -41.98 1.78
CA ASP A 150 -9.68 -43.21 2.33
C ASP A 150 -10.61 -43.89 1.34
N ARG A 151 -11.47 -43.11 0.65
CA ARG A 151 -12.32 -43.63 -0.41
C ARG A 151 -11.51 -44.26 -1.53
N LEU A 152 -10.45 -43.60 -2.00
CA LEU A 152 -9.62 -44.13 -3.08
C LEU A 152 -8.90 -45.42 -2.67
N MET A 153 -8.35 -45.48 -1.45
CA MET A 153 -7.72 -46.70 -0.93
C MET A 153 -8.72 -47.86 -0.78
N SER A 154 -9.97 -47.57 -0.41
CA SER A 154 -11.01 -48.60 -0.28
C SER A 154 -11.36 -49.30 -1.60
N LEU A 155 -11.09 -48.64 -2.73
CA LEU A 155 -11.25 -49.21 -4.07
C LEU A 155 -10.01 -50.01 -4.51
N GLY A 156 -8.91 -49.95 -3.75
CA GLY A 156 -7.66 -50.62 -4.03
C GLY A 156 -7.74 -52.13 -3.87
N GLY A 157 -7.28 -52.86 -4.89
CA GLY A 157 -7.20 -54.33 -4.87
C GLY A 157 -6.84 -54.92 -6.23
N GLY A 158 -6.16 -56.07 -6.23
CA GLY A 158 -5.75 -56.74 -7.46
C GLY A 158 -4.90 -55.84 -8.37
N HIS A 159 -5.33 -55.64 -9.61
CA HIS A 159 -4.65 -54.76 -10.59
C HIS A 159 -4.88 -53.26 -10.33
N PHE A 160 -5.81 -52.89 -9.44
CA PHE A 160 -6.03 -51.51 -8.99
C PHE A 160 -5.17 -51.14 -7.77
N ALA A 161 -4.10 -51.90 -7.48
CA ALA A 161 -3.21 -51.62 -6.36
C ALA A 161 -2.55 -50.22 -6.41
N PHE A 162 -2.53 -49.58 -7.58
CA PHE A 162 -2.09 -48.18 -7.70
C PHE A 162 -2.94 -47.22 -6.87
N ALA A 163 -4.21 -47.53 -6.57
CA ALA A 163 -5.08 -46.69 -5.74
C ALA A 163 -4.56 -46.57 -4.30
N ASN A 164 -3.73 -47.51 -3.84
CA ASN A 164 -3.09 -47.42 -2.53
C ASN A 164 -2.12 -46.23 -2.43
N SER A 165 -1.61 -45.68 -3.55
CA SER A 165 -0.73 -44.49 -3.54
C SER A 165 -1.36 -43.26 -2.88
N ALA A 166 -2.69 -43.27 -2.67
CA ALA A 166 -3.41 -42.29 -1.88
C ALA A 166 -2.87 -42.12 -0.44
N TYR A 167 -2.13 -43.10 0.11
CA TYR A 167 -1.46 -42.93 1.41
C TYR A 167 -0.51 -41.71 1.43
N LEU A 168 0.08 -41.35 0.29
CA LEU A 168 0.95 -40.17 0.16
C LEU A 168 0.17 -38.86 0.42
N ALA A 169 -1.10 -38.81 0.00
CA ALA A 169 -1.96 -37.67 0.28
C ALA A 169 -2.29 -37.57 1.78
N GLN A 170 -2.42 -38.72 2.47
CA GLN A 170 -2.61 -38.76 3.93
C GLN A 170 -1.35 -38.30 4.68
N GLU A 171 -0.16 -38.73 4.24
CA GLU A 171 1.09 -38.22 4.81
C GLU A 171 1.21 -36.70 4.64
N GLY A 172 0.85 -36.16 3.47
CA GLY A 172 0.78 -34.71 3.25
C GLY A 172 -0.22 -34.01 4.17
N ALA A 173 -1.43 -34.57 4.31
CA ALA A 173 -2.48 -34.08 5.20
C ALA A 173 -2.04 -34.05 6.68
N ASP A 174 -1.32 -35.07 7.14
CA ASP A 174 -0.75 -35.14 8.50
C ASP A 174 0.28 -34.04 8.75
N GLN A 175 1.14 -33.75 7.79
CA GLN A 175 2.13 -32.67 7.92
C GLN A 175 1.45 -31.30 7.92
N GLU A 176 0.44 -31.13 7.07
CA GLU A 176 -0.36 -29.91 7.02
C GLU A 176 -1.11 -29.67 8.34
N ARG A 177 -1.66 -30.73 8.95
CA ARG A 177 -2.27 -30.67 10.29
C ARG A 177 -1.28 -30.14 11.34
N ARG A 178 -0.03 -30.62 11.32
CA ARG A 178 1.03 -30.13 12.22
C ARG A 178 1.34 -28.64 11.99
N CYS A 179 1.34 -28.18 10.74
CA CYS A 179 1.53 -26.77 10.42
C CYS A 179 0.38 -25.91 10.97
N ILE A 180 -0.86 -26.39 10.83
CA ILE A 180 -2.05 -25.74 11.38
C ILE A 180 -1.97 -25.65 12.92
N GLU A 181 -1.59 -26.73 13.60
CA GLU A 181 -1.45 -26.78 15.06
C GLU A 181 -0.41 -25.79 15.59
N LYS A 182 0.69 -25.60 14.84
CA LYS A 182 1.72 -24.61 15.13
C LYS A 182 1.35 -23.19 14.73
N ARG A 183 0.18 -22.97 14.12
CA ARG A 183 -0.25 -21.69 13.53
C ARG A 183 0.71 -21.16 12.45
N ASP A 184 1.32 -22.06 11.70
CA ASP A 184 2.16 -21.68 10.56
C ASP A 184 1.27 -21.28 9.38
N LEU A 185 1.10 -19.98 9.20
CA LEU A 185 0.28 -19.41 8.14
C LEU A 185 0.88 -19.59 6.75
N PHE A 186 2.21 -19.60 6.65
CA PHE A 186 2.91 -19.48 5.38
C PHE A 186 3.48 -20.81 4.86
N GLY A 187 3.33 -21.91 5.60
CA GLY A 187 3.83 -23.23 5.22
C GLY A 187 5.35 -23.34 5.29
N ARG A 188 5.96 -22.67 6.27
CA ARG A 188 7.42 -22.71 6.52
C ARG A 188 7.88 -24.01 7.19
N ASP A 189 6.97 -24.71 7.87
CA ASP A 189 7.28 -25.88 8.71
C ASP A 189 7.08 -27.23 8.00
N ILE A 190 6.79 -27.23 6.70
CA ILE A 190 6.58 -28.45 5.92
C ILE A 190 7.94 -29.03 5.46
N PRO A 191 8.21 -30.34 5.66
CA PRO A 191 9.44 -30.98 5.21
C PRO A 191 9.60 -30.98 3.68
N ASP A 192 10.83 -30.85 3.19
CA ASP A 192 11.17 -30.76 1.76
C ASP A 192 10.57 -31.89 0.89
N GLY A 193 10.46 -33.12 1.42
CA GLY A 193 9.92 -34.28 0.68
C GLY A 193 8.41 -34.27 0.47
N VAL A 194 7.64 -33.39 1.14
CA VAL A 194 6.19 -33.25 0.91
C VAL A 194 5.92 -32.48 -0.40
N TYR A 195 6.89 -31.70 -0.85
CA TYR A 195 6.78 -30.78 -1.97
C TYR A 195 7.10 -31.40 -3.35
N ASP A 196 7.61 -32.63 -3.35
CA ASP A 196 7.98 -33.38 -4.57
C ASP A 196 6.78 -33.65 -5.51
N PHE A 197 5.55 -33.39 -5.07
CA PHE A 197 4.32 -33.52 -5.86
C PHE A 197 3.86 -32.21 -6.52
N GLY A 198 4.80 -31.31 -6.85
CA GLY A 198 4.54 -30.10 -7.63
C GLY A 198 4.14 -28.88 -6.82
N TYR A 199 4.28 -28.94 -5.49
CA TYR A 199 4.21 -27.74 -4.67
C TYR A 199 5.58 -27.07 -4.66
N ASP A 200 5.65 -25.83 -5.12
CA ASP A 200 6.89 -25.06 -5.05
C ASP A 200 6.71 -23.99 -3.96
N PRO A 201 7.41 -24.07 -2.82
CA PRO A 201 7.30 -23.07 -1.74
C PRO A 201 7.75 -21.68 -2.18
N SER A 202 8.57 -21.60 -3.22
CA SER A 202 8.94 -20.36 -3.86
C SER A 202 7.84 -19.82 -4.78
N ARG A 203 6.79 -20.61 -5.10
CA ARG A 203 5.61 -20.29 -5.96
C ARG A 203 4.21 -20.47 -5.33
N ASN A 204 4.11 -21.11 -4.17
CA ASN A 204 2.84 -21.42 -3.48
C ASN A 204 2.87 -21.01 -2.00
N ASN A 205 1.75 -20.46 -1.49
CA ASN A 205 1.60 -20.02 -0.11
C ASN A 205 0.18 -20.29 0.37
N PRO A 206 -0.01 -21.11 1.43
CA PRO A 206 -1.33 -21.47 1.91
C PRO A 206 -2.18 -20.26 2.32
N PHE A 207 -1.56 -19.22 2.87
CA PHE A 207 -2.24 -17.98 3.23
C PHE A 207 -2.65 -17.17 1.99
N ALA A 208 -1.80 -17.14 0.95
CA ALA A 208 -2.15 -16.49 -0.31
C ALA A 208 -3.31 -17.20 -1.01
N ASP A 209 -3.27 -18.52 -1.05
CA ASP A 209 -4.34 -19.36 -1.63
C ASP A 209 -5.66 -19.12 -0.91
N PHE A 210 -5.61 -19.05 0.43
CA PHE A 210 -6.77 -18.66 1.24
C PHE A 210 -7.27 -17.26 0.89
N LEU A 211 -6.39 -16.25 0.80
CA LEU A 211 -6.82 -14.87 0.48
C LEU A 211 -7.47 -14.79 -0.90
N LYS A 212 -6.93 -15.49 -1.91
CA LYS A 212 -7.54 -15.59 -3.25
C LYS A 212 -8.90 -16.27 -3.19
N HIS A 213 -9.00 -17.40 -2.49
CA HIS A 213 -10.27 -18.10 -2.29
C HIS A 213 -11.31 -17.21 -1.58
N PHE A 214 -10.89 -16.53 -0.50
CA PHE A 214 -11.73 -15.65 0.29
C PHE A 214 -12.22 -14.47 -0.54
N ALA A 215 -11.32 -13.81 -1.28
CA ALA A 215 -11.66 -12.70 -2.18
C ALA A 215 -12.66 -13.12 -3.26
N SER A 216 -12.47 -14.28 -3.88
CA SER A 216 -13.42 -14.84 -4.84
C SER A 216 -14.79 -15.13 -4.19
N LYS A 217 -14.80 -15.71 -2.99
CA LYS A 217 -16.02 -16.05 -2.25
C LYS A 217 -16.85 -14.83 -1.85
N VAL A 218 -16.20 -13.72 -1.51
CA VAL A 218 -16.88 -12.47 -1.12
C VAL A 218 -17.15 -11.54 -2.31
N GLY A 219 -16.70 -11.88 -3.52
CA GLY A 219 -16.83 -11.03 -4.70
C GLY A 219 -16.03 -9.73 -4.57
N ALA A 220 -14.79 -9.79 -4.09
CA ALA A 220 -13.95 -8.62 -3.90
C ALA A 220 -13.38 -8.08 -5.23
N GLU A 221 -14.23 -7.45 -6.06
CA GLU A 221 -13.86 -6.89 -7.37
C GLU A 221 -12.74 -5.85 -7.30
N THR A 222 -12.67 -5.11 -6.18
CA THR A 222 -11.66 -4.07 -5.98
C THR A 222 -10.26 -4.58 -5.65
N VAL A 223 -10.06 -5.89 -5.44
CA VAL A 223 -8.78 -6.48 -5.05
C VAL A 223 -8.31 -7.47 -6.12
N SER A 224 -7.09 -7.28 -6.62
CA SER A 224 -6.45 -8.20 -7.56
C SER A 224 -5.14 -8.74 -7.01
N PHE A 225 -4.86 -10.02 -7.24
CA PHE A 225 -3.66 -10.72 -6.76
C PHE A 225 -2.69 -11.11 -7.89
N ASP A 226 -3.11 -10.98 -9.14
CA ASP A 226 -2.35 -11.42 -10.32
C ASP A 226 -2.45 -10.32 -11.40
N GLY A 227 -1.32 -9.90 -11.98
CA GLY A 227 -1.31 -8.94 -13.10
C GLY A 227 0.07 -8.67 -13.69
N LEU A 228 0.09 -8.08 -14.89
CA LEU A 228 1.32 -7.73 -15.66
C LEU A 228 2.28 -6.77 -14.93
N TRP A 229 1.80 -6.17 -13.84
CA TRP A 229 2.59 -5.32 -12.94
C TRP A 229 3.47 -6.12 -11.96
N SER A 230 3.22 -7.43 -11.80
CA SER A 230 3.97 -8.30 -10.90
C SER A 230 5.42 -8.45 -11.37
N THR A 231 6.36 -8.04 -10.52
CA THR A 231 7.79 -8.02 -10.85
C THR A 231 8.43 -9.38 -10.62
N SER A 232 8.04 -10.41 -11.37
CA SER A 232 8.61 -11.78 -11.39
C SER A 232 8.59 -12.58 -10.08
N SER A 233 8.34 -11.96 -8.92
CA SER A 233 8.12 -12.61 -7.64
C SER A 233 6.66 -12.41 -7.23
N TRP A 234 5.82 -13.42 -7.44
CA TRP A 234 4.43 -13.45 -6.95
C TRP A 234 4.29 -13.33 -5.40
N LYS A 235 5.40 -13.23 -4.66
CA LYS A 235 5.50 -13.02 -3.21
C LYS A 235 6.37 -11.83 -2.86
N THR A 236 5.97 -11.09 -1.83
CA THR A 236 6.86 -10.15 -1.12
C THR A 236 7.93 -10.89 -0.33
N SER A 237 8.95 -10.18 0.17
CA SER A 237 10.01 -10.75 1.01
C SER A 237 9.48 -11.44 2.28
N GLU A 238 8.29 -11.05 2.76
CA GLU A 238 7.64 -11.64 3.92
C GLU A 238 6.77 -12.86 3.58
N GLY A 239 6.67 -13.18 2.28
CA GLY A 239 5.87 -14.27 1.75
C GLY A 239 4.43 -13.90 1.41
N MET A 240 3.99 -12.64 1.59
CA MET A 240 2.64 -12.22 1.23
C MET A 240 2.46 -12.22 -0.29
N PRO A 241 1.25 -12.56 -0.81
CA PRO A 241 1.00 -12.40 -2.23
C PRO A 241 1.15 -10.93 -2.62
N GLU A 242 1.65 -10.68 -3.82
CA GLU A 242 1.51 -9.37 -4.43
C GLU A 242 0.00 -9.07 -4.61
N TYR A 243 -0.43 -7.86 -4.29
CA TYR A 243 -1.83 -7.46 -4.44
C TYR A 243 -1.95 -6.00 -4.88
N ARG A 244 -3.12 -5.67 -5.42
CA ARG A 244 -3.52 -4.31 -5.76
C ARG A 244 -4.95 -4.06 -5.32
N ILE A 245 -5.19 -2.85 -4.84
CA ILE A 245 -6.53 -2.38 -4.44
C ILE A 245 -6.92 -1.22 -5.37
N GLY A 246 -8.12 -1.29 -5.94
CA GLY A 246 -8.65 -0.26 -6.82
C GLY A 246 -7.98 -0.23 -8.20
N SER A 247 -7.71 -1.38 -8.79
CA SER A 247 -7.05 -1.47 -10.10
C SER A 247 -7.78 -0.68 -11.19
N GLU A 248 -9.11 -0.75 -11.24
CA GLU A 248 -9.92 0.01 -12.20
C GLU A 248 -9.77 1.52 -12.00
N MET A 249 -9.86 2.00 -10.75
CA MET A 249 -9.65 3.41 -10.43
C MET A 249 -8.24 3.89 -10.81
N ILE A 250 -7.22 3.03 -10.66
CA ILE A 250 -5.86 3.36 -11.11
C ILE A 250 -5.85 3.48 -12.64
N SER A 251 -6.41 2.51 -13.36
CA SER A 251 -6.54 2.54 -14.82
C SER A 251 -7.29 3.78 -15.32
N ASP A 252 -8.40 4.16 -14.70
CA ASP A 252 -9.17 5.36 -15.04
C ASP A 252 -8.34 6.65 -14.84
N LEU A 253 -7.55 6.69 -13.77
CA LEU A 253 -6.66 7.83 -13.49
C LEU A 253 -5.51 7.92 -14.49
N THR A 254 -5.00 6.79 -14.97
CA THR A 254 -3.81 6.71 -15.82
C THR A 254 -4.10 6.53 -17.29
N GLY A 255 -5.35 6.28 -17.69
CA GLY A 255 -5.72 5.92 -19.06
C GLY A 255 -4.94 4.72 -19.58
N ASP A 256 -4.63 3.76 -18.69
CA ASP A 256 -3.75 2.62 -18.95
C ASP A 256 -2.33 2.99 -19.46
N ASP A 257 -1.87 4.23 -19.26
CA ASP A 257 -0.50 4.62 -19.57
C ASP A 257 0.49 3.99 -18.58
N PRO A 258 1.47 3.19 -19.07
CA PRO A 258 2.37 2.42 -18.20
C PRO A 258 3.40 3.28 -17.44
N ASP A 259 3.63 4.54 -17.84
CA ASP A 259 4.46 5.47 -17.09
C ASP A 259 3.64 6.22 -16.04
N ALA A 260 2.42 6.61 -16.35
CA ALA A 260 1.52 7.21 -15.38
C ALA A 260 1.21 6.23 -14.23
N GLU A 261 0.93 4.97 -14.56
CA GLU A 261 0.75 3.90 -13.57
C GLU A 261 2.01 3.72 -12.72
N TYR A 262 3.19 3.65 -13.36
CA TYR A 262 4.47 3.56 -12.65
C TYR A 262 4.69 4.74 -11.69
N ALA A 263 4.33 5.95 -12.11
CA ALA A 263 4.46 7.15 -11.28
C ALA A 263 3.63 7.05 -10.00
N LEU A 264 2.43 6.48 -10.09
CA LEU A 264 1.56 6.26 -8.93
C LEU A 264 2.10 5.14 -8.04
N LEU A 265 2.47 4.00 -8.62
CA LEU A 265 2.97 2.82 -7.88
C LEU A 265 4.28 3.13 -7.13
N ARG A 266 5.19 3.90 -7.73
CA ARG A 266 6.43 4.33 -7.08
C ARG A 266 6.29 5.58 -6.21
N GLY A 267 5.10 6.19 -6.19
CA GLY A 267 4.80 7.34 -5.34
C GLY A 267 5.44 8.65 -5.80
N TYR A 268 5.86 8.74 -7.06
CA TYR A 268 6.29 10.01 -7.68
C TYR A 268 5.11 10.98 -7.80
N ALA A 269 3.93 10.45 -8.09
CA ALA A 269 2.66 11.16 -8.03
C ALA A 269 1.77 10.55 -6.94
N LYS A 270 0.96 11.39 -6.28
CA LYS A 270 -0.06 10.95 -5.32
C LYS A 270 -1.42 11.37 -5.83
N VAL A 271 -2.40 10.47 -5.72
CA VAL A 271 -3.77 10.73 -6.19
C VAL A 271 -4.36 12.02 -5.61
N LYS A 272 -4.12 12.28 -4.32
CA LYS A 272 -4.59 13.51 -3.64
C LYS A 272 -3.93 14.82 -4.11
N ASP A 273 -2.78 14.71 -4.79
CA ASP A 273 -2.02 15.87 -5.25
C ASP A 273 -2.38 16.19 -6.72
N ILE A 274 -3.18 15.34 -7.39
CA ILE A 274 -3.70 15.59 -8.74
C ILE A 274 -4.65 16.80 -8.67
N PRO A 275 -4.43 17.84 -9.48
CA PRO A 275 -5.32 19.00 -9.55
C PRO A 275 -6.76 18.59 -9.86
N THR A 276 -7.73 19.18 -9.15
CA THR A 276 -9.14 18.80 -9.27
C THR A 276 -9.74 19.06 -10.65
N ASP A 277 -9.21 20.05 -11.35
CA ASP A 277 -9.51 20.38 -12.74
C ASP A 277 -9.07 19.29 -13.72
N LEU A 278 -8.05 18.50 -13.38
CA LEU A 278 -7.55 17.40 -14.21
C LEU A 278 -8.26 16.06 -13.95
N LEU A 279 -9.19 15.99 -13.00
CA LEU A 279 -9.89 14.74 -12.66
C LEU A 279 -11.08 14.43 -13.59
N GLY A 280 -11.48 15.37 -14.46
CA GLY A 280 -12.52 15.13 -15.46
C GLY A 280 -12.08 14.15 -16.54
N GLU A 281 -13.04 13.46 -17.18
CA GLU A 281 -12.78 12.56 -18.31
C GLU A 281 -12.15 13.32 -19.49
N ASP A 282 -12.58 14.57 -19.73
CA ASP A 282 -12.09 15.42 -20.82
C ASP A 282 -10.61 15.84 -20.70
N HIS A 283 -10.00 15.62 -19.53
CA HIS A 283 -8.62 16.04 -19.21
C HIS A 283 -7.66 14.86 -19.03
N LEU A 284 -8.00 13.69 -19.59
CA LEU A 284 -7.19 12.47 -19.46
C LEU A 284 -5.73 12.68 -19.89
N ASP A 285 -5.49 13.23 -21.08
CA ASP A 285 -4.13 13.44 -21.61
C ASP A 285 -3.31 14.43 -20.76
N ASP A 286 -3.95 15.50 -20.29
CA ASP A 286 -3.33 16.50 -19.41
C ASP A 286 -3.00 15.89 -18.04
N ARG A 287 -3.90 15.04 -17.50
CA ARG A 287 -3.70 14.30 -16.26
C ARG A 287 -2.53 13.32 -16.38
N ILE A 288 -2.49 12.52 -17.45
CA ILE A 288 -1.39 11.59 -17.73
C ILE A 288 -0.07 12.35 -17.82
N SER A 289 -0.03 13.42 -18.62
CA SER A 289 1.17 14.26 -18.78
C SER A 289 1.65 14.84 -17.46
N TRP A 290 0.72 15.28 -16.61
CA TRP A 290 1.03 15.79 -15.27
C TRP A 290 1.60 14.70 -14.36
N ILE A 291 1.01 13.49 -14.38
CA ILE A 291 1.45 12.35 -13.57
C ILE A 291 2.86 11.91 -14.00
N VAL A 292 3.05 11.68 -15.30
CA VAL A 292 4.33 11.27 -15.90
C VAL A 292 5.42 12.32 -15.64
N GLY A 293 5.09 13.61 -15.70
CA GLY A 293 5.99 14.71 -15.40
C GLY A 293 6.53 14.75 -13.96
N ARG A 294 6.04 13.89 -13.06
CA ARG A 294 6.60 13.71 -11.70
C ARG A 294 7.73 12.72 -11.63
N ILE A 295 7.91 11.89 -12.65
CA ILE A 295 9.02 10.94 -12.72
C ILE A 295 10.31 11.71 -13.03
N PRO A 296 11.42 11.46 -12.30
CA PRO A 296 12.72 12.01 -12.63
C PRO A 296 13.14 11.62 -14.06
N GLU A 297 13.67 12.58 -14.83
CA GLU A 297 14.00 12.40 -16.24
C GLU A 297 14.95 11.21 -16.51
N ALA A 298 15.96 11.03 -15.65
CA ALA A 298 16.89 9.91 -15.73
C ALA A 298 16.21 8.53 -15.58
N GLU A 299 15.20 8.42 -14.73
CA GLU A 299 14.44 7.18 -14.52
C GLU A 299 13.51 6.91 -15.70
N LEU A 300 12.90 7.97 -16.23
CA LEU A 300 12.03 7.90 -17.38
C LEU A 300 12.79 7.48 -18.65
N GLU A 301 13.99 8.00 -18.86
CA GLU A 301 14.89 7.60 -19.96
C GLU A 301 15.34 6.13 -19.83
N LYS A 302 15.67 5.69 -18.61
CA LYS A 302 15.98 4.28 -18.33
C LYS A 302 14.80 3.37 -18.68
N ARG A 303 13.58 3.73 -18.26
CA ARG A 303 12.36 2.94 -18.57
C ARG A 303 12.03 2.90 -20.06
N ARG A 304 12.23 4.01 -20.78
CA ARG A 304 12.08 4.04 -22.24
C ARG A 304 13.08 3.11 -22.91
N SER A 305 14.33 3.11 -22.42
CA SER A 305 15.39 2.22 -22.91
C SER A 305 15.07 0.74 -22.62
N GLU A 306 14.62 0.41 -21.41
CA GLU A 306 14.22 -0.95 -21.03
C GLU A 306 13.00 -1.45 -21.83
N ARG A 307 12.00 -0.59 -22.08
CA ARG A 307 10.87 -0.94 -22.95
C ARG A 307 11.28 -1.11 -24.40
N ALA A 308 12.12 -0.22 -24.93
CA ALA A 308 12.66 -0.37 -26.29
C ALA A 308 13.46 -1.67 -26.43
N ALA A 309 14.28 -2.02 -25.43
CA ALA A 309 15.02 -3.28 -25.41
C ALA A 309 14.08 -4.50 -25.35
N ARG A 310 13.01 -4.46 -24.54
CA ARG A 310 12.00 -5.52 -24.49
C ARG A 310 11.25 -5.68 -25.82
N LEU A 311 10.83 -4.57 -26.43
CA LEU A 311 10.15 -4.56 -27.72
C LEU A 311 11.04 -5.10 -28.84
N SER A 312 12.33 -4.74 -28.84
CA SER A 312 13.32 -5.30 -29.76
C SER A 312 13.52 -6.81 -29.57
N LEU A 313 13.41 -7.31 -28.34
CA LEU A 313 13.52 -8.75 -28.07
C LEU A 313 12.29 -9.53 -28.57
N THR A 314 11.11 -8.89 -28.57
CA THR A 314 9.87 -9.48 -29.07
C THR A 314 9.70 -9.40 -30.58
N ASP A 315 10.27 -8.39 -31.24
CA ASP A 315 10.28 -8.33 -32.72
C ASP A 315 11.15 -9.43 -33.36
N ASP A 316 12.16 -9.93 -32.63
CA ASP A 316 12.97 -11.09 -33.04
C ASP A 316 12.29 -12.44 -32.76
N LEU A 317 11.20 -12.46 -31.99
CA LEU A 317 10.40 -13.65 -31.74
C LEU A 317 9.29 -13.73 -32.79
N ASP A 318 9.51 -14.53 -33.82
CA ASP A 318 8.49 -14.90 -34.81
C ASP A 318 7.35 -15.68 -34.11
N LEU A 319 6.35 -14.94 -33.62
CA LEU A 319 5.20 -15.46 -32.89
C LEU A 319 4.38 -16.44 -33.75
N ASP A 320 4.42 -16.31 -35.08
CA ASP A 320 3.78 -17.24 -36.00
C ASP A 320 4.50 -18.60 -36.03
N SER A 321 5.83 -18.59 -35.90
CA SER A 321 6.65 -19.82 -35.77
C SER A 321 6.42 -20.54 -34.43
N LEU A 322 6.23 -19.78 -33.35
CA LEU A 322 5.88 -20.32 -32.02
C LEU A 322 4.45 -20.86 -31.94
N LEU A 323 3.49 -20.21 -32.59
CA LEU A 323 2.11 -20.71 -32.70
C LEU A 323 2.01 -21.93 -33.63
N ALA A 324 2.82 -21.99 -34.70
CA ALA A 324 2.93 -23.17 -35.55
C ALA A 324 3.55 -24.38 -34.82
N MET A 325 4.43 -24.16 -33.85
CA MET A 325 4.95 -25.22 -32.97
C MET A 325 3.93 -25.71 -31.92
N LEU A 326 2.93 -24.90 -31.57
CA LEU A 326 1.91 -25.22 -30.56
C LEU A 326 0.59 -25.73 -31.15
N GLY A 327 0.46 -25.78 -32.47
CA GLY A 327 -0.74 -26.26 -33.16
C GLY A 327 -0.42 -27.17 -34.33
N THR A 328 -0.28 -28.47 -34.10
CA THR A 328 -0.78 -29.56 -34.95
C THR A 328 -0.63 -30.89 -34.22
N ASP A 329 -1.62 -31.20 -33.38
CA ASP A 329 -1.96 -32.61 -33.06
C ASP A 329 -3.43 -32.64 -32.70
N ASP A 330 -4.28 -32.37 -33.70
CA ASP A 330 -5.68 -32.78 -33.64
C ASP A 330 -6.18 -33.15 -35.04
N ALA A 331 -6.96 -34.24 -35.05
CA ALA A 331 -7.74 -34.82 -36.14
C ALA A 331 -7.03 -35.68 -37.20
N LYS A 332 -6.85 -36.96 -36.85
CA LYS A 332 -7.38 -38.06 -37.68
C LYS A 332 -8.10 -39.09 -36.80
N GLU A 333 -9.36 -38.81 -36.49
CA GLU A 333 -10.33 -39.88 -36.27
C GLU A 333 -10.47 -40.64 -37.61
N ASN A 334 -10.05 -41.90 -37.60
CA ASN A 334 -10.38 -42.83 -38.67
C ASN A 334 -11.86 -43.22 -38.50
N ASP A 335 -12.71 -42.63 -39.35
CA ASP A 335 -13.84 -43.37 -39.91
C ASP A 335 -13.25 -44.42 -40.87
N ASP A 336 -13.47 -45.70 -40.59
CA ASP A 336 -13.67 -46.77 -41.59
C ASP A 336 -14.11 -48.08 -40.89
N GLU A 337 -15.33 -48.50 -41.27
CA GLU A 337 -15.99 -49.84 -41.28
C GLU A 337 -16.03 -50.75 -40.03
#